data_AF-A0A3D1ZK59-F1
#
_entry.id   AF-A0A3D1ZK59-F1
#
_cell.length_a   1.000
_cell.length_b   1.000
_cell.length_c   1.000
_cell.angle_alpha   90.00
_cell.angle_beta   90.00
_cell.angle_gamma   90.00
#
_symmetry.space_group_name_H-M   'P 1'
#
loop_
_entity.id
_entity.type
_entity.pdbx_description
1 polymer ?
#
loop_
_entity_poly.entity_id
_entity_poly.type
_entity_poly.pdbx_seq_one_letter_code
_entity_poly.pdbx_strand_id
1 'polypeptide(L)' 'MARQTPINRYRNIGICAHVDAGKTTTTERVLFYTGLSHKIGEVHDGAATMDWMEQE' A
#
# COMPACT_ATOMS: atom_id res chain seq x y z
N MET A 1 -3.69 -18.02 -18.79
CA MET A 1 -2.36 -17.53 -19.21
C MET A 1 -1.30 -18.12 -18.30
N ALA A 2 -0.16 -18.57 -18.83
CA ALA A 2 0.96 -19.01 -18.01
C ALA A 2 1.62 -17.81 -17.30
N ARG A 3 2.10 -18.00 -16.07
CA ARG A 3 2.66 -16.92 -15.25
C ARG A 3 4.02 -16.49 -15.80
N GLN A 4 4.23 -15.19 -16.00
CA GLN A 4 5.50 -14.65 -16.52
C GLN A 4 6.59 -14.54 -15.44
N THR A 5 6.20 -14.32 -14.18
CA THR A 5 7.15 -14.07 -13.09
C THR A 5 7.38 -15.36 -12.25
N PRO A 6 8.64 -15.80 -12.03
CA PRO A 6 8.98 -16.97 -11.22
C PRO A 6 8.49 -16.89 -9.76
N ILE A 7 8.18 -18.03 -9.12
CA ILE A 7 7.62 -18.07 -7.75
C ILE A 7 8.56 -17.52 -6.69
N ASN A 8 9.86 -17.75 -6.83
CA ASN A 8 10.89 -17.20 -5.94
C ASN A 8 10.98 -15.66 -5.96
N ARG A 9 10.36 -14.98 -6.95
CA ARG A 9 10.28 -13.52 -7.06
C ARG A 9 8.96 -12.94 -6.55
N TYR A 10 7.98 -13.76 -6.19
CA TYR A 10 6.73 -13.26 -5.57
C TYR A 10 6.92 -13.01 -4.08
N ARG A 11 6.20 -12.02 -3.57
CA ARG A 11 6.12 -11.69 -2.14
C ARG A 11 4.65 -11.54 -1.79
N ASN A 12 4.10 -12.53 -1.07
CA ASN A 12 2.77 -12.44 -0.50
C ASN A 12 2.94 -11.80 0.88
N ILE A 13 2.51 -10.55 1.01
CA ILE A 13 2.69 -9.75 2.23
C ILE A 13 1.35 -9.18 2.69
N GLY A 14 1.20 -9.05 4.00
CA GLY A 14 0.09 -8.34 4.64
C GLY A 14 0.64 -7.37 5.68
N ILE A 15 0.09 -6.16 5.71
CA ILE A 15 0.44 -5.14 6.70
C ILE A 15 -0.72 -5.05 7.70
N CYS A 16 -0.47 -5.52 8.92
CA CYS A 16 -1.41 -5.44 10.04
C CYS A 16 -0.77 -4.56 11.11
N ALA A 17 -1.54 -3.61 11.63
CA ALA A 17 -1.09 -2.75 12.73
C ALA A 17 -2.28 -2.45 13.65
N HIS A 18 -1.97 -2.00 14.86
CA HIS A 18 -2.98 -1.44 15.77
C HIS A 18 -3.65 -0.20 15.14
N VAL A 19 -4.85 0.16 15.62
CA VAL A 19 -5.51 1.40 15.19
C VAL A 19 -4.56 2.58 15.47
N ASP A 20 -4.49 3.52 14.53
CA ASP A 20 -3.58 4.69 14.55
C ASP A 20 -2.08 4.39 14.52
N ALA A 21 -1.64 3.13 14.38
CA ALA A 21 -0.22 2.78 14.26
C ALA A 21 0.36 2.96 12.85
N GLY A 22 -0.40 3.54 11.91
CA GLY A 22 0.11 3.89 10.57
C GLY A 22 0.11 2.76 9.54
N LYS A 23 -0.86 1.82 9.60
CA LYS A 23 -1.06 0.76 8.57
C LYS A 23 -1.14 1.35 7.16
N THR A 24 -2.01 2.34 6.98
CA THR A 24 -2.25 2.97 5.68
C THR A 24 -1.04 3.80 5.24
N THR A 25 -0.48 4.63 6.14
CA THR A 25 0.72 5.44 5.84
C THR A 25 1.90 4.58 5.41
N THR A 26 2.12 3.45 6.07
CA THR A 26 3.20 2.50 5.70
C THR A 26 2.93 1.88 4.33
N THR A 27 1.68 1.55 4.02
CA THR A 27 1.29 0.99 2.72
C THR A 27 1.55 1.99 1.58
N GLU A 28 1.17 3.26 1.75
CA GLU A 28 1.42 4.32 0.77
C GLU A 28 2.93 4.47 0.46
N ARG A 29 3.79 4.40 1.49
CA ARG A 29 5.24 4.47 1.30
C ARG A 29 5.80 3.28 0.53
N VAL A 30 5.30 2.06 0.78
CA VAL A 30 5.68 0.87 0.00
C VAL A 30 5.31 1.04 -1.47
N LEU A 31 4.11 1.54 -1.76
CA LEU A 31 3.64 1.79 -3.13
C LEU A 31 4.47 2.86 -3.84
N PHE A 32 4.82 3.93 -3.13
CA PHE A 32 5.70 4.99 -3.65
C PHE A 32 7.11 4.46 -3.96
N TYR A 33 7.76 3.77 -3.01
CA TYR A 33 9.13 3.29 -3.21
C TYR A 33 9.26 2.16 -4.23
N THR A 34 8.19 1.39 -4.46
CA THR A 34 8.14 0.39 -5.54
C THR A 34 7.84 1.01 -6.91
N GLY A 35 7.56 2.31 -6.97
CA GLY A 35 7.23 3.03 -8.21
C GLY A 35 5.84 2.72 -8.74
N LEU A 36 4.97 2.07 -7.94
CA LEU A 36 3.60 1.76 -8.33
C LEU A 36 2.67 2.97 -8.15
N SER A 37 2.98 3.86 -7.22
CA SER A 37 2.33 5.17 -7.07
C SER A 37 3.36 6.30 -7.25
N HIS A 38 2.96 7.36 -7.95
CA HIS A 38 3.79 8.54 -8.19
C HIS A 38 3.51 9.71 -7.23
N LYS A 39 2.60 9.52 -6.27
CA LYS A 39 2.26 10.50 -5.24
C LYS A 39 2.35 9.85 -3.88
N ILE A 40 3.01 10.52 -2.93
CA ILE A 40 2.93 10.16 -1.52
C ILE A 40 1.67 10.84 -1.00
N GLY A 41 0.60 10.08 -0.82
CA GLY A 41 -0.55 10.51 -0.04
C GLY A 41 -0.27 10.30 1.45
N GLU A 42 -0.59 11.27 2.29
CA GLU A 42 -0.69 11.05 3.73
C GLU A 42 -2.17 10.94 4.11
N VAL A 43 -2.46 10.02 5.03
CA VAL A 43 -3.81 9.79 5.56
C VAL A 43 -4.34 11.06 6.24
N HIS A 44 -3.44 11.81 6.88
CA HIS A 44 -3.77 13.08 7.55
C HIS A 44 -4.26 14.17 6.59
N ASP A 45 -3.88 14.10 5.32
CA ASP A 45 -4.27 15.07 4.29
C ASP A 45 -5.47 14.58 3.44
N GLY A 46 -6.07 13.43 3.79
CA GLY A 46 -7.16 12.82 3.02
C GLY A 46 -6.76 12.41 1.59
N ALA A 47 -5.44 12.32 1.32
CA ALA A 47 -4.88 12.09 0.00
C ALA A 47 -4.33 10.65 -0.18
N ALA A 48 -4.49 9.80 0.84
CA ALA A 48 -4.10 8.39 0.77
C ALA A 48 -4.89 7.69 -0.33
N THR A 49 -4.18 7.10 -1.30
CA THR A 49 -4.80 6.52 -2.50
C THR A 49 -5.43 5.15 -2.20
N MET A 50 -4.99 4.49 -1.12
CA MET A 50 -5.48 3.18 -0.70
C MET A 50 -6.76 3.24 0.15
N ASP A 51 -7.11 4.40 0.70
CA ASP A 51 -8.39 4.61 1.39
C ASP A 51 -9.44 5.06 0.37
N TRP A 52 -9.99 4.11 -0.40
CA TRP A 52 -11.03 4.38 -1.41
C TRP A 52 -12.45 4.46 -0.81
N MET A 53 -12.59 4.25 0.49
CA MET A 53 -13.87 4.40 1.21
C MET A 53 -13.83 5.69 2.05
N GLU A 54 -14.77 6.59 1.76
CA GLU A 54 -14.88 7.92 2.39
C GLU A 54 -15.19 7.85 3.90
N GLN A 55 -15.59 6.69 4.43
CA GLN A 55 -15.81 6.44 5.86
C GLN A 55 -15.87 4.93 6.18
N GLU A 56 -15.08 4.47 7.17
CA GLU A 56 -15.36 3.26 7.97
C GLU A 56 -16.06 3.66 9.29
#